data_AF-A0A917QY94-F1
#
_entry.id   AF-A0A917QY94-F1
#
_cell.length_a   1.000
_cell.length_b   1.000
_cell.length_c   1.000
_cell.angle_alpha   90.00
_cell.angle_beta   90.00
_cell.angle_gamma   90.00
#
_symmetry.space_group_name_H-M   'P 1'
#
loop_
_entity.id
_entity.type
_entity.pdbx_description
1 polymer ?
#
loop_
_entity_poly.entity_id
_entity_poly.type
_entity_poly.pdbx_seq_one_letter_code
_entity_poly.pdbx_strand_id
1 'polypeptide(L)'
;MPHVPTPAPSPAHRPAARTAPVAPVPAARLLLPAAGVLVAANVLNNRVARRLAPLTSAVSAGALVLLARRAGLSFAEMGFTGGRRGAIIGGSLAAAVAAGYTAGVLPPATRRYFRDQRALGLSRARLAEEVLLQVPIGTVLLEEVAFRGVLPAALRRAYGPVAAVAGSSALFGLWHVLPALDMAAANPALGDLVQHLDTPPRPEAPANETPAGGGVVASEAASGSPAGPAAGRAAGVVAGSVAVTGAAGVLFCELRRRGGLMAPALLHLATNTLGFAAARATRHLDRRRGQAVETTWKASA
;
A
#
# COMPACT_ATOMS: atom_id res chain seq x y z
N MET A 1 23.57 -19.02 -86.38
CA MET A 1 23.87 -18.90 -84.94
C MET A 1 22.88 -17.92 -84.34
N PRO A 2 21.91 -18.35 -83.51
CA PRO A 2 20.95 -17.42 -82.92
C PRO A 2 21.60 -16.67 -81.74
N HIS A 3 21.42 -15.34 -81.71
CA HIS A 3 21.86 -14.46 -80.63
C HIS A 3 21.04 -14.74 -79.36
N VAL A 4 21.71 -15.15 -78.29
CA VAL A 4 21.12 -15.26 -76.95
C VAL A 4 21.28 -13.91 -76.24
N PRO A 5 20.20 -13.23 -75.83
CA PRO A 5 20.32 -11.99 -75.07
C PRO A 5 20.72 -12.29 -73.62
N THR A 6 21.71 -11.55 -73.11
CA THR A 6 22.17 -11.59 -71.72
C THR A 6 21.09 -11.07 -70.76
N PRO A 7 20.84 -11.74 -69.61
CA PRO A 7 19.87 -11.27 -68.63
C PRO A 7 20.36 -10.00 -67.91
N ALA A 8 19.45 -9.07 -67.67
CA ALA A 8 19.71 -7.85 -66.90
C ALA A 8 20.05 -8.18 -65.42
N PRO A 9 20.93 -7.40 -64.77
CA PRO A 9 21.28 -7.63 -63.37
C PRO A 9 20.06 -7.41 -62.46
N SER A 10 19.83 -8.35 -61.53
CA SER A 10 18.79 -8.23 -60.50
C SER A 10 19.03 -6.99 -59.62
N PRO A 11 17.97 -6.28 -59.21
CA PRO A 11 18.12 -5.13 -58.32
C PRO A 11 18.70 -5.61 -56.99
N ALA A 12 19.89 -5.10 -56.64
CA ALA A 12 20.53 -5.36 -55.37
C ALA A 12 19.56 -5.03 -54.23
N HIS A 13 19.29 -6.03 -53.39
CA HIS A 13 18.46 -5.91 -52.20
C HIS A 13 19.17 -4.92 -51.25
N ARG A 14 18.71 -3.66 -51.22
CA ARG A 14 19.19 -2.68 -50.23
C ARG A 14 18.90 -3.25 -48.85
N PRO A 15 19.92 -3.53 -48.00
CA PRO A 15 19.65 -3.91 -46.63
C PRO A 15 18.90 -2.75 -45.98
N ALA A 16 17.69 -3.03 -45.47
CA ALA A 16 16.95 -2.09 -44.65
C ALA A 16 17.90 -1.57 -43.56
N ALA A 17 18.03 -0.25 -43.45
CA ALA A 17 18.84 0.38 -42.43
C ALA A 17 18.42 -0.18 -41.06
N ARG A 18 19.23 -1.10 -40.51
CA ARG A 18 19.11 -1.54 -39.13
C ARG A 18 19.33 -0.30 -38.30
N THR A 19 18.25 0.25 -37.76
CA THR A 19 18.30 1.26 -36.70
C THR A 19 19.25 0.72 -35.64
N ALA A 20 20.35 1.45 -35.39
CA ALA A 20 21.30 1.05 -34.37
C ALA A 20 20.56 0.88 -33.04
N PRO A 21 20.72 -0.24 -32.32
CA PRO A 21 20.08 -0.40 -31.03
C PRO A 21 20.59 0.72 -30.11
N VAL A 22 19.68 1.60 -29.68
CA VAL A 22 19.96 2.61 -28.65
C VAL A 22 20.55 1.88 -27.45
N ALA A 23 21.76 2.25 -27.06
CA ALA A 23 22.42 1.63 -25.92
C ALA A 23 21.48 1.68 -24.71
N PRO A 24 21.18 0.54 -24.05
CA PRO A 24 20.23 0.53 -22.96
C PRO A 24 20.73 1.47 -21.86
N VAL A 25 19.89 2.42 -21.47
CA VAL A 25 20.15 3.28 -20.31
C VAL A 25 20.34 2.37 -19.10
N PRO A 26 21.38 2.57 -18.26
CA PRO A 26 21.56 1.75 -17.06
C PRO A 26 20.30 1.80 -16.20
N ALA A 27 19.72 0.64 -15.86
CA ALA A 27 18.48 0.56 -15.09
C ALA A 27 18.55 1.29 -13.73
N ALA A 28 19.76 1.49 -13.19
CA ALA A 28 19.99 2.34 -12.02
C ALA A 28 19.51 3.78 -12.20
N ARG A 29 19.58 4.35 -13.42
CA ARG A 29 19.11 5.71 -13.72
C ARG A 29 17.58 5.87 -13.64
N LEU A 30 16.83 4.77 -13.65
CA LEU A 30 15.37 4.78 -13.44
C LEU A 30 14.98 4.92 -11.97
N LEU A 31 15.85 4.50 -11.04
CA LEU A 31 15.48 4.40 -9.62
C LEU A 31 15.17 5.76 -9.00
N LEU A 32 15.97 6.78 -9.32
CA LEU A 32 15.77 8.13 -8.81
C LEU A 32 14.44 8.77 -9.30
N PRO A 33 14.13 8.85 -10.60
CA PRO A 33 12.85 9.39 -11.05
C PRO A 33 11.67 8.54 -10.58
N ALA A 34 11.80 7.21 -10.51
CA ALA A 34 10.75 6.36 -9.94
C ALA A 34 10.50 6.67 -8.47
N ALA A 35 11.56 6.86 -7.67
CA ALA A 35 11.44 7.29 -6.27
C ALA A 35 10.77 8.67 -6.17
N GLY A 36 11.11 9.62 -7.05
CA GLY A 36 10.46 10.94 -7.09
C GLY A 36 8.95 10.85 -7.36
N VAL A 37 8.52 10.04 -8.33
CA VAL A 37 7.10 9.78 -8.61
C VAL A 37 6.41 9.17 -7.38
N LEU A 38 7.05 8.20 -6.72
CA LEU A 38 6.48 7.55 -5.54
C LEU A 38 6.38 8.49 -4.35
N VAL A 39 7.40 9.29 -4.06
CA VAL A 39 7.34 10.29 -2.98
C VAL A 39 6.20 11.29 -3.23
N ALA A 40 6.09 11.81 -4.47
CA ALA A 40 5.01 12.73 -4.83
C ALA A 40 3.63 12.07 -4.69
N ALA A 41 3.46 10.85 -5.20
CA ALA A 41 2.21 10.09 -5.08
C ALA A 41 1.84 9.83 -3.61
N ASN A 42 2.82 9.47 -2.78
CA ASN A 42 2.60 9.19 -1.36
C ASN A 42 2.13 10.44 -0.60
N VAL A 43 2.79 11.58 -0.82
CA VAL A 43 2.41 12.87 -0.21
C VAL A 43 1.04 13.33 -0.70
N LEU A 44 0.77 13.23 -2.01
CA LEU A 44 -0.54 13.56 -2.56
C LEU A 44 -1.64 12.68 -1.96
N ASN A 45 -1.42 11.37 -1.87
CA ASN A 45 -2.43 10.42 -1.43
C ASN A 45 -2.69 10.48 0.09
N ASN A 46 -1.67 10.79 0.89
CA ASN A 46 -1.79 10.76 2.36
C ASN A 46 -1.95 12.14 3.00
N ARG A 47 -1.57 13.23 2.35
CA ARG A 47 -1.54 14.57 2.99
C ARG A 47 -2.29 15.65 2.23
N VAL A 48 -2.11 15.74 0.91
CA VAL A 48 -2.60 16.91 0.13
C VAL A 48 -3.96 16.66 -0.52
N ALA A 49 -4.12 15.56 -1.24
CA ALA A 49 -5.24 15.31 -2.15
C ALA A 49 -5.85 13.91 -1.92
N ARG A 50 -6.11 13.55 -0.65
CA ARG A 50 -6.60 12.21 -0.25
C ARG A 50 -7.79 11.71 -1.07
N ARG A 51 -8.72 12.60 -1.43
CA ARG A 51 -9.90 12.27 -2.26
C ARG A 51 -9.58 11.94 -3.72
N LEU A 52 -8.47 12.45 -4.24
CA LEU A 52 -8.01 12.22 -5.62
C LEU A 52 -7.03 11.04 -5.72
N ALA A 53 -6.82 10.30 -4.62
CA ALA A 53 -5.91 9.16 -4.57
C ALA A 53 -6.09 8.14 -5.72
N PRO A 54 -7.30 7.81 -6.21
CA PRO A 54 -7.44 6.92 -7.37
C PRO A 54 -6.81 7.52 -8.63
N LEU A 55 -7.04 8.81 -8.88
CA LEU A 55 -6.51 9.51 -10.05
C LEU A 55 -4.99 9.64 -9.98
N THR A 56 -4.47 10.18 -8.88
CA THR A 56 -3.02 10.34 -8.69
C THR A 56 -2.29 9.00 -8.74
N SER A 57 -2.88 7.94 -8.22
CA SER A 57 -2.32 6.58 -8.28
C SER A 57 -2.30 6.01 -9.69
N ALA A 58 -3.39 6.15 -10.45
CA ALA A 58 -3.44 5.73 -11.85
C ALA A 58 -2.41 6.47 -12.72
N VAL A 59 -2.32 7.80 -12.56
CA VAL A 59 -1.33 8.63 -13.26
C VAL A 59 0.09 8.22 -12.88
N SER A 60 0.37 8.01 -11.60
CA SER A 60 1.69 7.60 -11.11
C SER A 60 2.09 6.21 -11.61
N ALA A 61 1.16 5.25 -11.60
CA ALA A 61 1.39 3.92 -12.16
C ALA A 61 1.71 3.98 -13.65
N GLY A 62 0.96 4.77 -14.43
CA GLY A 62 1.23 5.02 -15.84
C GLY A 62 2.60 5.66 -16.08
N ALA A 63 2.96 6.68 -15.28
CA ALA A 63 4.25 7.35 -15.36
C ALA A 63 5.42 6.39 -15.06
N LEU A 64 5.30 5.55 -14.03
CA LEU A 64 6.31 4.53 -13.69
C LEU A 64 6.50 3.53 -14.82
N VAL A 65 5.40 3.02 -15.40
CA VAL A 65 5.47 2.11 -16.55
C VAL A 65 6.12 2.80 -17.74
N LEU A 66 5.74 4.05 -18.05
CA LEU A 66 6.34 4.81 -19.15
C LEU A 66 7.85 5.01 -18.96
N LEU A 67 8.28 5.42 -17.77
CA LEU A 67 9.69 5.56 -17.43
C LEU A 67 10.44 4.23 -17.57
N ALA A 68 9.86 3.13 -17.09
CA ALA A 68 10.43 1.79 -17.22
C ALA A 68 10.57 1.36 -18.69
N ARG A 69 9.55 1.62 -19.52
CA ARG A 69 9.59 1.33 -20.95
C ARG A 69 10.65 2.16 -21.68
N ARG A 70 10.79 3.45 -21.34
CA ARG A 70 11.85 4.33 -21.89
C ARG A 70 13.25 3.91 -21.45
N ALA A 71 13.39 3.29 -20.28
CA ALA A 71 14.63 2.68 -19.82
C ALA A 71 14.89 1.27 -20.40
N GLY A 72 14.03 0.77 -21.29
CA GLY A 72 14.20 -0.51 -21.98
C GLY A 72 13.79 -1.74 -21.17
N LEU A 73 13.00 -1.60 -20.11
CA LEU A 73 12.38 -2.73 -19.39
C LEU A 73 11.15 -3.22 -20.16
N SER A 74 11.04 -4.53 -20.38
CA SER A 74 9.89 -5.17 -20.98
C SER A 74 8.72 -5.32 -19.99
N PHE A 75 7.50 -5.47 -20.52
CA PHE A 75 6.33 -5.82 -19.71
C PHE A 75 6.53 -7.15 -18.96
N ALA A 76 7.25 -8.09 -19.56
CA ALA A 76 7.61 -9.35 -18.91
C ALA A 76 8.54 -9.16 -17.72
N GLU A 77 9.56 -8.31 -17.85
CA GLU A 77 10.44 -7.95 -16.73
C GLU A 77 9.68 -7.24 -15.61
N MET A 78 8.67 -6.43 -15.94
CA MET A 78 7.76 -5.82 -14.97
C MET A 78 6.69 -6.79 -14.43
N GLY A 79 6.67 -8.05 -14.84
CA GLY A 79 5.76 -9.05 -14.28
C GLY A 79 4.34 -9.05 -14.86
N PHE A 80 4.09 -8.34 -15.96
CA PHE A 80 2.86 -8.44 -16.76
C PHE A 80 2.86 -9.73 -17.60
N THR A 81 2.99 -10.87 -16.92
CA THR A 81 3.03 -12.23 -17.51
C THR A 81 2.20 -13.18 -16.67
N GLY A 82 1.96 -14.39 -17.18
CA GLY A 82 1.40 -15.47 -16.37
C GLY A 82 -0.06 -15.29 -15.97
N GLY A 83 -0.84 -14.46 -16.69
CA GLY A 83 -2.22 -14.07 -16.34
C GLY A 83 -3.07 -15.21 -15.77
N ARG A 84 -3.30 -16.30 -16.52
CA ARG A 84 -4.11 -17.44 -16.03
C ARG A 84 -3.55 -18.05 -14.73
N ARG A 85 -2.24 -18.29 -14.65
CA ARG A 85 -1.60 -18.87 -13.46
C ARG A 85 -1.69 -17.91 -12.27
N GLY A 86 -1.48 -16.62 -12.51
CA GLY A 86 -1.66 -15.57 -11.52
C GLY A 86 -3.09 -15.49 -11.01
N ALA A 87 -4.08 -15.61 -11.89
CA ALA A 87 -5.50 -15.66 -11.54
C ALA A 87 -5.79 -16.82 -10.59
N ILE A 88 -5.29 -18.02 -10.90
CA ILE A 88 -5.51 -19.22 -10.11
C ILE A 88 -4.87 -19.07 -8.73
N ILE A 89 -3.60 -18.69 -8.67
CA ILE A 89 -2.88 -18.52 -7.40
C ILE A 89 -3.53 -17.42 -6.55
N GLY A 90 -3.70 -16.24 -7.13
CA GLY A 90 -4.26 -15.08 -6.45
C GLY A 90 -5.71 -15.30 -6.02
N GLY A 91 -6.53 -15.89 -6.88
CA GLY A 91 -7.91 -16.25 -6.58
C GLY A 91 -8.04 -17.31 -5.48
N SER A 92 -7.17 -18.33 -5.48
CA SER A 92 -7.14 -19.34 -4.41
C SER A 92 -6.77 -18.73 -3.06
N LEU A 93 -5.78 -17.83 -3.05
CA LEU A 93 -5.37 -17.12 -1.83
C LEU A 93 -6.45 -16.13 -1.37
N ALA A 94 -7.11 -15.43 -2.29
CA ALA A 94 -8.26 -14.57 -1.99
C ALA A 94 -9.42 -15.37 -1.36
N ALA A 95 -9.71 -16.56 -1.89
CA ALA A 95 -10.71 -17.47 -1.33
C ALA A 95 -10.31 -17.94 0.08
N ALA A 96 -9.04 -18.26 0.31
CA ALA A 96 -8.54 -18.62 1.63
C ALA A 96 -8.68 -17.46 2.64
N VAL A 97 -8.38 -16.22 2.23
CA VAL A 97 -8.59 -15.02 3.06
C VAL A 97 -10.07 -14.84 3.38
N ALA A 98 -10.96 -14.99 2.39
CA ALA A 98 -12.41 -14.93 2.61
C ALA A 98 -12.88 -15.98 3.61
N ALA A 99 -12.42 -17.23 3.45
CA ALA A 99 -12.72 -18.33 4.37
C ALA A 99 -12.23 -18.02 5.79
N GLY A 100 -11.02 -17.46 5.94
CA GLY A 100 -10.48 -17.03 7.23
C GLY A 100 -11.32 -15.96 7.91
N TYR A 101 -11.75 -14.92 7.16
CA TYR A 101 -12.68 -13.91 7.67
C TYR A 101 -14.02 -14.51 8.06
N THR A 102 -14.60 -15.38 7.24
CA THR A 102 -15.86 -16.07 7.56
C THR A 102 -15.73 -16.90 8.83
N ALA A 103 -14.70 -17.74 8.93
CA ALA A 103 -14.42 -18.54 10.12
C ALA A 103 -14.21 -17.68 11.38
N GLY A 104 -13.62 -16.49 11.24
CA GLY A 104 -13.43 -15.55 12.32
C GLY A 104 -14.70 -14.79 12.74
N VAL A 105 -15.61 -14.49 11.82
CA VAL A 105 -16.83 -13.70 12.10
C VAL A 105 -17.94 -14.55 12.70
N LEU A 106 -18.02 -15.84 12.35
CA LEU A 106 -19.08 -16.73 12.80
C LEU A 106 -19.16 -16.86 14.34
N PRO A 107 -18.05 -17.16 15.06
CA PRO A 107 -18.07 -17.34 16.51
C PRO A 107 -18.30 -15.99 17.23
N PRO A 108 -19.25 -15.89 18.18
CA PRO A 108 -19.47 -14.65 18.91
C PRO A 108 -18.25 -14.14 19.68
N ALA A 109 -17.42 -15.05 20.19
CA ALA A 109 -16.24 -14.72 20.99
C ALA A 109 -15.18 -13.92 20.20
N THR A 110 -15.14 -14.08 18.88
CA THR A 110 -14.14 -13.47 17.99
C THR A 110 -14.65 -12.21 17.31
N ARG A 111 -15.97 -11.95 17.31
CA ARG A 111 -16.59 -10.78 16.64
C ARG A 111 -16.01 -9.44 17.06
N ARG A 112 -15.54 -9.31 18.31
CA ARG A 112 -14.90 -8.08 18.81
C ARG A 112 -13.68 -7.65 17.96
N TYR A 113 -12.96 -8.60 17.37
CA TYR A 113 -11.78 -8.33 16.55
C TYR A 113 -12.13 -7.82 15.14
N PHE A 114 -13.38 -7.96 14.71
CA PHE A 114 -13.85 -7.54 13.38
C PHE A 114 -14.67 -6.24 13.42
N ARG A 115 -14.83 -5.62 14.59
CA ARG A 115 -15.55 -4.34 14.75
C ARG A 115 -14.65 -3.16 14.39
N ASP A 116 -14.37 -2.98 13.10
CA ASP A 116 -13.66 -1.79 12.61
C ASP A 116 -14.63 -0.61 12.51
N GLN A 117 -14.51 0.36 13.42
CA GLN A 117 -15.35 1.56 13.42
C GLN A 117 -15.19 2.41 12.15
N ARG A 118 -14.01 2.38 11.51
CA ARG A 118 -13.79 3.07 10.24
C ARG A 118 -14.68 2.49 9.15
N ALA A 119 -14.80 1.16 9.08
CA ALA A 119 -15.69 0.49 8.13
C ALA A 119 -17.18 0.67 8.49
N LEU A 120 -17.51 0.67 9.78
CA LEU A 120 -18.90 0.76 10.26
C LEU A 120 -19.49 2.18 10.19
N GLY A 121 -18.64 3.20 10.22
CA GLY A 121 -19.02 4.61 10.10
C GLY A 121 -19.31 5.07 8.66
N LEU A 122 -18.90 4.30 7.65
CA LEU A 122 -19.13 4.66 6.25
C LEU A 122 -20.59 4.41 5.82
N SER A 123 -21.11 5.31 5.00
CA SER A 123 -22.33 5.08 4.23
C SER A 123 -22.17 3.89 3.28
N ARG A 124 -23.27 3.36 2.72
CA ARG A 124 -23.20 2.27 1.73
C ARG A 124 -22.48 2.72 0.46
N ALA A 125 -22.78 3.93 -0.02
CA ALA A 125 -22.16 4.53 -1.20
C ALA A 125 -20.66 4.75 -0.99
N ARG A 126 -20.26 5.31 0.16
CA ARG A 126 -18.82 5.51 0.44
C ARG A 126 -18.09 4.19 0.57
N LEU A 127 -18.68 3.16 1.18
CA LEU A 127 -18.03 1.85 1.18
C LEU A 127 -17.86 1.29 -0.24
N ALA A 128 -18.87 1.43 -1.09
CA ALA A 128 -18.78 0.97 -2.48
C ALA A 128 -17.65 1.72 -3.21
N GLU A 129 -17.54 3.04 -3.04
CA GLU A 129 -16.43 3.84 -3.56
C GLU A 129 -15.07 3.33 -3.04
N GLU A 130 -14.97 3.03 -1.74
CA GLU A 130 -13.74 2.47 -1.15
C GLU A 130 -13.36 1.14 -1.80
N VAL A 131 -14.28 0.18 -1.84
CA VAL A 131 -14.02 -1.19 -2.31
C VAL A 131 -13.83 -1.27 -3.82
N LEU A 132 -14.51 -0.42 -4.60
CA LEU A 132 -14.52 -0.50 -6.06
C LEU A 132 -13.55 0.46 -6.75
N LEU A 133 -13.19 1.58 -6.11
CA LEU A 133 -12.32 2.59 -6.71
C LEU A 133 -11.09 2.87 -5.86
N GLN A 134 -11.26 3.23 -4.59
CA GLN A 134 -10.15 3.65 -3.74
C GLN A 134 -9.13 2.53 -3.53
N VAL A 135 -9.59 1.34 -3.10
CA VAL A 135 -8.68 0.22 -2.85
C VAL A 135 -8.09 -0.32 -4.16
N PRO A 136 -8.87 -0.63 -5.22
CA PRO A 136 -8.29 -1.21 -6.42
C PRO A 136 -7.33 -0.26 -7.14
N ILE A 137 -7.67 1.02 -7.24
CA ILE A 137 -6.92 1.99 -8.05
C ILE A 137 -6.02 2.87 -7.18
N GLY A 138 -6.56 3.43 -6.09
CA GLY A 138 -5.83 4.31 -5.17
C GLY A 138 -4.79 3.60 -4.30
N THR A 139 -4.85 2.27 -4.20
CA THR A 139 -3.90 1.47 -3.41
C THR A 139 -3.26 0.38 -4.27
N VAL A 140 -4.02 -0.64 -4.66
CA VAL A 140 -3.47 -1.88 -5.24
C VAL A 140 -2.76 -1.63 -6.57
N LEU A 141 -3.38 -0.88 -7.50
CA LEU A 141 -2.81 -0.64 -8.82
C LEU A 141 -1.40 -0.02 -8.73
N LEU A 142 -1.28 1.10 -8.02
CA LEU A 142 0.01 1.78 -7.88
C LEU A 142 1.02 0.90 -7.15
N GLU A 143 0.62 0.28 -6.04
CA GLU A 143 1.56 -0.47 -5.21
C GLU A 143 2.09 -1.72 -5.92
N GLU A 144 1.24 -2.46 -6.64
CA GLU A 144 1.68 -3.63 -7.40
C GLU A 144 2.53 -3.24 -8.60
N VAL A 145 2.14 -2.20 -9.35
CA VAL A 145 2.93 -1.71 -10.48
C VAL A 145 4.28 -1.19 -10.03
N ALA A 146 4.34 -0.46 -8.92
CA ALA A 146 5.58 0.11 -8.41
C ALA A 146 6.50 -0.96 -7.80
N PHE A 147 6.02 -1.63 -6.74
CA PHE A 147 6.85 -2.45 -5.86
C PHE A 147 6.96 -3.90 -6.30
N ARG A 148 6.05 -4.40 -7.15
CA ARG A 148 6.14 -5.76 -7.73
C ARG A 148 6.47 -5.73 -9.21
N GLY A 149 6.27 -4.59 -9.87
CA GLY A 149 6.58 -4.40 -11.28
C GLY A 149 7.89 -3.67 -11.53
N VAL A 150 7.84 -2.34 -11.49
CA VAL A 150 8.89 -1.45 -11.99
C VAL A 150 10.15 -1.48 -11.13
N LEU A 151 10.04 -1.26 -9.81
CA LEU A 151 11.19 -1.25 -8.91
C LEU A 151 11.97 -2.56 -8.90
N PRO A 152 11.36 -3.75 -8.70
CA PRO A 152 12.13 -4.99 -8.68
C PRO A 152 12.69 -5.32 -10.06
N ALA A 153 12.04 -4.92 -11.16
CA ALA A 153 12.61 -5.08 -12.50
C ALA A 153 13.89 -4.24 -12.68
N ALA A 154 13.85 -2.98 -12.26
CA ALA A 154 14.99 -2.06 -12.31
C ALA A 154 16.13 -2.52 -11.41
N LEU A 155 15.83 -2.84 -10.14
CA LEU A 155 16.80 -3.33 -9.16
C LEU A 155 17.43 -4.65 -9.60
N ARG A 156 16.64 -5.59 -10.18
CA ARG A 156 17.17 -6.86 -10.67
C ARG A 156 18.20 -6.65 -11.77
N ARG A 157 17.94 -5.71 -12.68
CA ARG A 157 18.84 -5.40 -13.80
C ARG A 157 20.09 -4.65 -13.36
N ALA A 158 20.01 -3.84 -12.30
CA ALA A 158 21.14 -3.08 -11.77
C ALA A 158 22.01 -3.87 -10.79
N TYR A 159 21.40 -4.67 -9.91
CA TYR A 159 22.04 -5.22 -8.71
C TYR A 159 21.74 -6.71 -8.46
N GLY A 160 21.00 -7.37 -9.37
CA GLY A 160 20.69 -8.79 -9.26
C GLY A 160 19.42 -9.13 -8.46
N PRO A 161 19.03 -10.42 -8.42
CA PRO A 161 17.73 -10.86 -7.93
C PRO A 161 17.54 -10.67 -6.42
N VAL A 162 18.59 -10.88 -5.61
CA VAL A 162 18.52 -10.72 -4.15
C VAL A 162 18.27 -9.26 -3.79
N ALA A 163 19.03 -8.34 -4.38
CA ALA A 163 18.84 -6.90 -4.19
C ALA A 163 17.46 -6.43 -4.66
N ALA A 164 16.89 -7.03 -5.71
CA ALA A 164 15.54 -6.72 -6.16
C ALA A 164 14.47 -7.05 -5.12
N VAL A 165 14.54 -8.24 -4.52
CA VAL A 165 13.60 -8.66 -3.47
C VAL A 165 13.80 -7.81 -2.22
N ALA A 166 15.05 -7.70 -1.73
CA ALA A 166 15.35 -6.96 -0.51
C ALA A 166 15.02 -5.47 -0.66
N GLY A 167 15.49 -4.83 -1.72
CA GLY A 167 15.30 -3.39 -1.96
C GLY A 167 13.84 -3.01 -2.19
N SER A 168 13.11 -3.76 -3.02
CA SER A 168 11.70 -3.45 -3.27
C SER A 168 10.82 -3.70 -2.04
N SER A 169 11.13 -4.74 -1.26
CA SER A 169 10.41 -5.03 0.01
C SER A 169 10.69 -3.98 1.08
N ALA A 170 11.94 -3.53 1.21
CA ALA A 170 12.28 -2.43 2.12
C ALA A 170 11.60 -1.12 1.74
N LEU A 171 11.62 -0.76 0.45
CA LEU A 171 10.91 0.42 -0.06
C LEU A 171 9.40 0.32 0.15
N PHE A 172 8.82 -0.86 0.02
CA PHE A 172 7.41 -1.11 0.31
C PHE A 172 7.09 -0.96 1.81
N GLY A 173 8.01 -1.36 2.70
CA GLY A 173 7.90 -1.06 4.12
C GLY A 173 7.89 0.45 4.38
N LEU A 174 8.86 1.18 3.81
CA LEU A 174 8.98 2.63 3.97
C LEU A 174 7.78 3.40 3.39
N TRP A 175 7.17 2.90 2.32
CA TRP A 175 5.93 3.44 1.74
C TRP A 175 4.80 3.58 2.77
N HIS A 176 4.77 2.71 3.78
CA HIS A 176 3.73 2.65 4.81
C HIS A 176 3.96 3.58 6.01
N VAL A 177 5.02 4.40 6.03
CA VAL A 177 5.28 5.32 7.14
C VAL A 177 4.16 6.33 7.34
N LEU A 178 3.70 7.04 6.29
CA LEU A 178 2.62 8.02 6.43
C LEU A 178 1.28 7.37 6.85
N PRO A 179 0.82 6.27 6.24
CA PRO A 179 -0.35 5.54 6.72
C PRO A 179 -0.21 5.07 8.18
N ALA A 180 0.97 4.59 8.59
CA ALA A 180 1.21 4.14 9.96
C ALA A 180 1.17 5.28 10.98
N LEU A 181 1.68 6.45 10.62
CA LEU A 181 1.56 7.67 11.43
C LEU A 181 0.11 8.10 11.60
N ASP A 182 -0.68 8.07 10.52
CA ASP A 182 -2.11 8.39 10.57
C ASP A 182 -2.87 7.39 11.45
N MET A 183 -2.51 6.10 11.39
CA MET A 183 -3.06 5.07 12.30
C MET A 183 -2.66 5.28 13.76
N ALA A 184 -1.40 5.67 14.02
CA ALA A 184 -0.93 5.96 15.38
C ALA A 184 -1.65 7.19 15.94
N ALA A 185 -1.84 8.25 15.14
CA ALA A 185 -2.57 9.45 15.54
C ALA A 185 -4.06 9.20 15.77
N ALA A 186 -4.68 8.30 15.01
CA ALA A 186 -6.08 7.92 15.19
C ALA A 186 -6.32 7.03 16.42
N ASN A 187 -5.28 6.53 17.09
CA ASN A 187 -5.41 5.77 18.32
C ASN A 187 -5.59 6.73 19.51
N PRO A 188 -6.72 6.69 20.23
CA PRO A 188 -6.97 7.59 21.37
C PRO A 188 -5.90 7.52 22.46
N ALA A 189 -5.18 6.41 22.59
CA ALA A 189 -4.08 6.25 23.55
C ALA A 189 -2.74 6.88 23.11
N LEU A 190 -2.66 7.41 21.88
CA LEU A 190 -1.45 7.94 21.23
C LEU A 190 -1.68 9.28 20.48
N GLY A 191 -2.94 9.70 20.29
CA GLY A 191 -3.32 10.80 19.39
C GLY A 191 -2.88 12.20 19.83
N ASP A 192 -2.84 12.47 21.14
CA ASP A 192 -2.45 13.79 21.66
C ASP A 192 -1.03 14.18 21.26
N LEU A 193 -0.12 13.23 21.04
CA LEU A 193 1.29 13.50 20.84
C LEU A 193 1.66 13.87 19.38
N VAL A 194 1.01 13.25 18.39
CA VAL A 194 1.30 13.52 16.97
C VAL A 194 0.85 14.95 16.61
N GLN A 195 -0.24 15.42 17.22
CA GLN A 195 -0.73 16.79 17.03
C GLN A 195 0.23 17.85 17.57
N HIS A 196 1.03 17.54 18.59
CA HIS A 196 2.04 18.45 19.15
C HIS A 196 3.30 18.58 18.29
N LEU A 197 3.56 17.65 17.35
CA LEU A 197 4.67 17.75 16.39
C LEU A 197 4.31 18.58 15.14
N ASP A 198 3.02 18.67 14.81
CA ASP A 198 2.50 19.49 13.69
C ASP A 198 2.18 20.94 14.11
N THR A 199 2.25 21.28 15.41
CA THR A 199 1.95 22.62 15.92
C THR A 199 3.24 23.38 16.21
N PRO A 200 3.55 24.49 15.51
CA PRO A 200 4.70 25.33 15.89
C PRO A 200 4.47 25.90 17.31
N PRO A 201 5.52 26.02 18.14
CA PRO A 201 5.38 26.57 19.48
C PRO A 201 4.75 27.97 19.37
N ARG A 202 3.61 28.17 20.04
CA ARG A 202 3.09 29.53 20.20
C ARG A 202 4.13 30.32 21.00
N PRO A 203 4.47 31.55 20.61
CA PRO A 203 5.27 32.41 21.45
C PRO A 203 4.55 32.55 22.79
N GLU A 204 5.23 32.17 23.87
CA GLU A 204 4.76 32.34 25.23
C GLU A 204 4.50 33.84 25.43
N ALA A 205 3.25 34.20 25.76
CA ALA A 205 2.95 35.53 26.22
C ALA A 205 3.73 35.77 27.53
N PRO A 206 4.38 36.92 27.71
CA PRO A 206 5.19 37.16 28.90
C PRO A 206 4.29 37.09 30.14
N ALA A 207 4.67 36.20 31.06
CA ALA A 207 4.04 36.05 32.35
C ALA A 207 4.29 37.32 33.17
N ASN A 208 3.23 38.04 33.50
CA ASN A 208 3.26 38.98 34.60
C ASN A 208 1.96 38.84 35.39
N GLU A 209 2.06 38.24 36.57
CA GLU A 209 1.58 38.77 37.85
C GLU A 209 1.59 37.67 38.92
N THR A 210 2.48 37.83 39.88
CA THR A 210 2.54 37.10 41.15
C THR A 210 1.46 37.65 42.10
N PRO A 211 0.90 36.83 43.01
CA PRO A 211 1.16 37.18 44.41
C PRO A 211 1.59 35.99 45.29
N ALA A 212 2.37 36.38 46.28
CA ALA A 212 3.07 35.62 47.32
C ALA A 212 2.23 34.58 48.08
N GLY A 213 2.89 33.49 48.49
CA GLY A 213 2.44 32.69 49.63
C GLY A 213 2.95 31.25 49.68
N GLY A 214 4.12 31.05 50.30
CA GLY A 214 4.41 29.91 51.21
C GLY A 214 4.56 28.49 50.65
N GLY A 215 5.72 27.87 50.95
CA GLY A 215 5.82 26.41 51.11
C GLY A 215 6.82 25.72 50.19
N VAL A 216 8.07 25.66 50.64
CA VAL A 216 9.09 24.74 50.10
C VAL A 216 8.74 23.32 50.56
N VAL A 217 8.33 22.47 49.62
CA VAL A 217 8.58 21.03 49.70
C VAL A 217 9.15 20.60 48.35
N ALA A 218 10.46 20.41 48.33
CA ALA A 218 11.13 19.74 47.23
C ALA A 218 10.68 18.26 47.20
N SER A 219 10.07 17.87 46.08
CA SER A 219 9.94 16.47 45.68
C SER A 219 10.56 16.33 44.30
N GLU A 220 11.87 16.06 44.26
CA GLU A 220 12.47 15.40 43.11
C GLU A 220 11.86 14.01 42.96
N ALA A 221 11.07 13.77 41.91
CA ALA A 221 11.01 12.52 41.15
C ALA A 221 9.83 12.54 40.15
N ALA A 222 10.10 13.04 38.94
CA ALA A 222 9.69 12.43 37.66
C ALA A 222 9.83 13.48 36.55
N SER A 223 11.07 13.76 36.13
CA SER A 223 11.39 14.39 34.85
C SER A 223 11.14 13.46 33.64
N GLY A 224 10.13 12.59 33.74
CA GLY A 224 9.62 11.81 32.63
C GLY A 224 8.46 12.57 32.01
N SER A 225 8.74 13.47 31.08
CA SER A 225 7.67 14.11 30.31
C SER A 225 6.78 13.00 29.73
N PRO A 226 5.45 13.01 29.96
CA PRO A 226 4.54 11.95 29.50
C PRO A 226 4.58 11.76 27.97
N ALA A 227 5.17 12.74 27.27
CA ALA A 227 5.54 12.70 25.88
C ALA A 227 6.54 11.57 25.51
N GLY A 228 7.53 11.24 26.35
CA GLY A 228 8.57 10.25 26.04
C GLY A 228 8.04 8.82 25.88
N PRO A 229 7.27 8.27 26.85
CA PRO A 229 6.68 6.94 26.75
C PRO A 229 5.62 6.82 25.64
N ALA A 230 4.95 7.91 25.28
CA ALA A 230 3.99 7.96 24.18
C ALA A 230 4.69 8.03 22.81
N ALA A 231 5.76 8.82 22.69
CA ALA A 231 6.58 8.93 21.48
C ALA A 231 7.20 7.58 21.14
N GLY A 232 7.75 6.89 22.15
CA GLY A 232 8.29 5.54 22.00
C GLY A 232 7.25 4.52 21.52
N ARG A 233 6.01 4.61 22.00
CA ARG A 233 4.91 3.75 21.53
C ARG A 233 4.50 4.04 20.09
N ALA A 234 4.35 5.31 19.71
CA ALA A 234 4.02 5.69 18.33
C ALA A 234 5.13 5.27 17.35
N ALA A 235 6.39 5.53 17.70
CA ALA A 235 7.55 5.06 16.94
C ALA A 235 7.57 3.53 16.81
N GLY A 236 7.25 2.80 17.90
CA GLY A 236 7.13 1.34 17.89
C GLY A 236 6.03 0.83 16.94
N VAL A 237 4.87 1.50 16.88
CA VAL A 237 3.79 1.15 15.95
C VAL A 237 4.22 1.37 14.50
N VAL A 238 4.86 2.50 14.21
CA VAL A 238 5.36 2.81 12.86
C VAL A 238 6.43 1.80 12.45
N ALA A 239 7.43 1.57 13.30
CA ALA A 239 8.50 0.61 13.04
C ALA A 239 7.95 -0.81 12.84
N GLY A 240 7.00 -1.24 13.68
CA GLY A 240 6.32 -2.51 13.55
C GLY A 240 5.55 -2.64 12.23
N SER A 241 4.82 -1.59 11.84
CA SER A 241 4.09 -1.55 10.56
C SER A 241 5.05 -1.66 9.37
N VAL A 242 6.13 -0.87 9.36
CA VAL A 242 7.18 -0.90 8.33
C VAL A 242 7.82 -2.30 8.23
N ALA A 243 8.13 -2.93 9.36
CA ALA A 243 8.71 -4.27 9.39
C ALA A 243 7.74 -5.34 8.85
N VAL A 244 6.49 -5.34 9.30
CA VAL A 244 5.46 -6.30 8.87
C VAL A 244 5.15 -6.14 7.38
N THR A 245 4.96 -4.91 6.92
CA THR A 245 4.69 -4.63 5.50
C THR A 245 5.90 -4.93 4.62
N GLY A 246 7.12 -4.66 5.09
CA GLY A 246 8.35 -5.10 4.43
C GLY A 246 8.44 -6.63 4.28
N ALA A 247 8.14 -7.38 5.34
CA ALA A 247 8.08 -8.84 5.28
C ALA A 247 6.99 -9.36 4.32
N ALA A 248 5.81 -8.71 4.31
CA ALA A 248 4.77 -9.00 3.32
C ALA A 248 5.24 -8.70 1.88
N GLY A 249 6.11 -7.69 1.70
CA GLY A 249 6.77 -7.40 0.42
C GLY A 249 7.56 -8.59 -0.13
N VAL A 250 8.26 -9.33 0.73
CA VAL A 250 9.01 -10.54 0.35
C VAL A 250 8.05 -11.64 -0.14
N LEU A 251 6.96 -11.88 0.61
CA LEU A 251 5.92 -12.82 0.21
C LEU A 251 5.32 -12.45 -1.16
N PHE A 252 5.03 -11.17 -1.38
CA PHE A 252 4.41 -10.74 -2.63
C PHE A 252 5.40 -10.79 -3.81
N CYS A 253 6.70 -10.57 -3.58
CA CYS A 253 7.73 -10.82 -4.57
C CYS A 253 7.75 -12.29 -5.01
N GLU A 254 7.57 -13.21 -4.07
CA GLU A 254 7.50 -14.65 -4.36
C GLU A 254 6.22 -15.01 -5.14
N LEU A 255 5.06 -14.44 -4.77
CA LEU A 255 3.82 -14.62 -5.54
C LEU A 255 3.97 -14.10 -6.97
N ARG A 256 4.55 -12.92 -7.13
CA ARG A 256 4.87 -12.33 -8.42
C ARG A 256 5.79 -13.24 -9.24
N ARG A 257 6.79 -13.87 -8.63
CA ARG A 257 7.67 -14.84 -9.31
C ARG A 257 6.90 -16.07 -9.79
N ARG A 258 5.89 -16.54 -9.04
CA ARG A 258 5.09 -17.73 -9.37
C ARG A 258 3.97 -17.50 -10.37
N GLY A 259 3.39 -16.30 -10.39
CA GLY A 259 2.15 -16.03 -11.13
C GLY A 259 2.07 -14.68 -11.84
N GLY A 260 3.14 -13.89 -11.89
CA GLY A 260 3.11 -12.51 -12.38
C GLY A 260 2.35 -11.57 -11.43
N LEU A 261 2.11 -10.33 -11.88
CA LEU A 261 1.49 -9.28 -11.04
C LEU A 261 0.06 -9.60 -10.58
N MET A 262 -0.65 -10.46 -11.29
CA MET A 262 -2.05 -10.76 -10.96
C MET A 262 -2.18 -11.57 -9.67
N ALA A 263 -1.20 -12.43 -9.34
CA ALA A 263 -1.20 -13.21 -8.10
C ALA A 263 -1.16 -12.33 -6.84
N PRO A 264 -0.15 -11.45 -6.64
CA PRO A 264 -0.13 -10.56 -5.48
C PRO A 264 -1.27 -9.54 -5.54
N ALA A 265 -1.64 -8.98 -6.72
CA ALA A 265 -2.73 -8.01 -6.82
C ALA A 265 -4.08 -8.53 -6.30
N LEU A 266 -4.44 -9.78 -6.62
CA LEU A 266 -5.68 -10.38 -6.13
C LEU A 266 -5.65 -10.66 -4.63
N LEU A 267 -4.52 -11.17 -4.09
CA LEU A 267 -4.36 -11.34 -2.64
C LEU A 267 -4.41 -9.98 -1.91
N HIS A 268 -3.75 -8.98 -2.48
CA HIS A 268 -3.68 -7.63 -1.94
C HIS A 268 -5.07 -6.99 -1.91
N LEU A 269 -5.82 -7.10 -3.01
CA LEU A 269 -7.21 -6.64 -3.08
C LEU A 269 -8.08 -7.37 -2.06
N ALA A 270 -7.97 -8.70 -1.95
CA ALA A 270 -8.76 -9.49 -1.02
C ALA A 270 -8.52 -9.08 0.44
N THR A 271 -7.25 -8.96 0.84
CA THR A 271 -6.87 -8.56 2.21
C THR A 271 -7.34 -7.15 2.57
N ASN A 272 -7.35 -6.21 1.62
CA ASN A 272 -7.81 -4.85 1.87
C ASN A 272 -9.34 -4.71 1.85
N THR A 273 -10.03 -5.45 0.98
CA THR A 273 -11.49 -5.27 0.79
C THR A 273 -12.33 -6.15 1.71
N LEU A 274 -11.90 -7.38 2.01
CA LEU A 274 -12.71 -8.33 2.77
C LEU A 274 -12.86 -7.95 4.25
N GLY A 275 -11.94 -7.15 4.80
CA GLY A 275 -12.08 -6.57 6.14
C GLY A 275 -13.35 -5.72 6.29
N PHE A 276 -13.70 -4.92 5.26
CA PHE A 276 -14.94 -4.14 5.28
C PHE A 276 -16.19 -5.02 5.27
N ALA A 277 -16.16 -6.10 4.49
CA ALA A 277 -17.26 -7.07 4.44
C ALA A 277 -17.42 -7.80 5.79
N ALA A 278 -16.31 -8.23 6.39
CA ALA A 278 -16.29 -8.88 7.70
C ALA A 278 -16.86 -7.97 8.81
N ALA A 279 -16.51 -6.68 8.80
CA ALA A 279 -17.05 -5.71 9.74
C ALA A 279 -18.58 -5.55 9.61
N ARG A 280 -19.10 -5.45 8.38
CA ARG A 280 -20.56 -5.36 8.15
C ARG A 280 -21.30 -6.65 8.47
N ALA A 281 -20.73 -7.80 8.13
CA ALA A 281 -21.29 -9.10 8.48
C ALA A 281 -21.43 -9.23 10.01
N THR A 282 -20.40 -8.86 10.75
CA THR A 282 -20.41 -8.84 12.23
C THR A 282 -21.55 -7.98 12.77
N ARG A 283 -21.70 -6.73 12.29
CA ARG A 283 -22.78 -5.82 12.72
C ARG A 283 -24.17 -6.40 12.43
N HIS A 284 -24.34 -7.06 11.29
CA HIS A 284 -25.62 -7.67 10.92
C HIS A 284 -25.95 -8.90 11.78
N LEU A 285 -24.98 -9.76 12.05
CA LEU A 285 -25.15 -10.94 12.91
C LEU A 285 -25.46 -10.55 14.37
N ASP A 286 -24.81 -9.52 14.90
CA ASP A 286 -25.06 -9.04 16.27
C ASP A 286 -26.47 -8.45 16.41
N ARG A 287 -26.95 -7.70 15.41
CA ARG A 287 -28.33 -7.17 15.39
C ARG A 287 -29.38 -8.29 15.39
N ARG A 288 -29.21 -9.31 14.54
CA ARG A 288 -30.13 -10.45 14.49
C ARG A 288 -30.17 -11.21 15.81
N ARG A 289 -29.02 -11.38 16.46
CA ARG A 289 -28.96 -12.02 17.78
C ARG A 289 -29.69 -11.21 18.85
N GLY A 290 -29.53 -9.89 18.86
CA GLY A 290 -30.25 -9.00 19.78
C GLY A 290 -31.78 -9.10 19.60
N GLN A 291 -32.26 -9.09 18.35
CA GLN A 291 -33.68 -9.24 18.03
C GLN A 291 -34.24 -10.62 18.47
N ALA A 292 -33.46 -11.70 18.29
CA ALA A 292 -33.87 -13.04 18.72
C ALA A 292 -33.99 -13.15 20.25
N VAL A 293 -33.09 -12.51 21.00
CA VAL A 293 -33.16 -12.48 22.47
C VAL A 293 -34.37 -11.67 22.94
N GLU A 294 -34.62 -10.50 22.34
CA GLU A 294 -35.76 -9.64 22.69
C GLU A 294 -37.11 -10.31 22.38
N THR A 295 -37.22 -11.01 21.25
CA THR A 295 -38.42 -11.77 20.90
C THR A 295 -38.67 -12.94 21.84
N THR A 296 -37.61 -13.66 22.25
CA THR A 296 -37.72 -14.75 23.23
C THR A 296 -38.18 -14.23 24.60
N TRP A 297 -37.60 -13.12 25.06
CA TRP A 297 -38.00 -12.47 26.33
C TRP A 297 -39.47 -12.04 26.32
N LYS A 298 -39.93 -11.37 25.25
CA LYS A 298 -41.33 -10.96 25.10
C LYS A 298 -42.32 -12.13 25.02
N ALA A 299 -41.88 -13.29 24.56
CA ALA A 299 -42.73 -14.49 24.48
C ALA A 299 -42.80 -15.24 25.83
N SER A 300 -41.86 -15.00 26.74
CA SER A 300 -41.83 -15.61 28.08
C SER A 300 -42.37 -14.71 29.20
N ALA A 301 -42.72 -13.46 28.88
CA ALA A 301 -43.29 -12.46 29.78
C ALA A 301 -44.81 -12.36 29.58
#